data_AF-A0A924ICA8-F1
#
_entry.id   AF-A0A924ICA8-F1
#
_cell.length_a   1.000
_cell.length_b   1.000
_cell.length_c   1.000
_cell.angle_alpha   90.00
_cell.angle_beta   90.00
_cell.angle_gamma   90.00
#
_symmetry.space_group_name_H-M   'P 1'
#
loop_
_entity.id
_entity.type
_entity.pdbx_description
1 polymer ?
#
loop_
_entity_poly.entity_id
_entity_poly.type
_entity_poly.pdbx_seq_one_letter_code
_entity_poly.pdbx_strand_id
1 'polypeptide(L)'
;MKKMFTYSIAAVLVAILFTSCVKDRVVYDNRPSWLSQERGDVVFSNNACGLYVVETKYGYTIIQNLDGLRTYKGEVMYGNFGGNGTRDFFNYTANIVTRGNVVEYDLTYNEALDAIDYYCPLGNTSGLKMKQSATSQSKVSRTTTPIKQ
;
A
#
# COMPACT_ATOMS: atom_id res chain seq x y z
N MET A 1 58.42 -30.56 16.18
CA MET A 1 56.97 -30.62 15.91
C MET A 1 56.13 -29.46 16.48
N LYS A 2 56.69 -28.48 17.24
CA LYS A 2 55.91 -27.36 17.81
C LYS A 2 55.57 -26.22 16.82
N LYS A 3 56.40 -26.01 15.77
CA LYS A 3 56.23 -24.90 14.82
C LYS A 3 55.03 -25.09 13.87
N MET A 4 54.65 -26.32 13.56
CA MET A 4 53.52 -26.60 12.65
C MET A 4 52.17 -26.19 13.27
N PHE A 5 52.00 -26.34 14.59
CA PHE A 5 50.79 -25.91 15.29
C PHE A 5 50.61 -24.39 15.30
N THR A 6 51.70 -23.63 15.31
CA THR A 6 51.64 -22.16 15.33
C THR A 6 51.13 -21.59 14.01
N TYR A 7 51.49 -22.19 12.88
CA TYR A 7 51.03 -21.74 11.56
C TYR A 7 49.55 -22.04 11.33
N SER A 8 49.03 -23.18 11.82
CA SER A 8 47.61 -23.50 11.74
C SER A 8 46.74 -22.51 12.51
N ILE A 9 47.16 -22.10 13.71
CA ILE A 9 46.43 -21.12 14.53
C ILE A 9 46.40 -19.75 13.85
N ALA A 10 47.54 -19.32 13.27
CA ALA A 10 47.61 -18.07 12.53
C ALA A 10 46.72 -18.07 11.28
N ALA A 11 46.69 -19.18 10.54
CA ALA A 11 45.86 -19.32 9.34
C ALA A 11 44.35 -19.25 9.67
N VAL A 12 43.92 -19.86 10.77
CA VAL A 12 42.51 -19.82 11.21
C VAL A 12 42.11 -18.41 11.64
N LEU A 13 42.96 -17.70 12.39
CA LEU A 13 42.71 -16.32 12.80
C LEU A 13 42.56 -15.39 11.60
N VAL A 14 43.41 -15.55 10.58
CA VAL A 14 43.34 -14.80 9.33
C VAL A 14 42.04 -15.11 8.57
N ALA A 15 41.64 -16.37 8.49
CA ALA A 15 40.38 -16.76 7.83
C ALA A 15 39.14 -16.17 8.53
N ILE A 16 39.13 -16.07 9.86
CA ILE A 16 38.04 -15.46 10.62
C ILE A 16 37.96 -13.95 10.37
N LEU A 17 39.10 -13.25 10.30
CA LEU A 17 39.14 -11.81 10.03
C LEU A 17 38.69 -11.46 8.60
N PHE A 18 38.94 -12.32 7.63
CA PHE A 18 38.53 -12.09 6.24
C PHE A 18 37.10 -12.57 5.92
N THR A 19 36.46 -13.35 6.80
CA THR A 19 35.05 -13.76 6.65
C THR A 19 34.05 -12.81 7.32
N SER A 20 34.50 -11.86 8.15
CA SER A 20 33.62 -10.89 8.81
C SER A 20 33.18 -9.73 7.91
N CYS A 21 33.77 -9.59 6.72
CA CYS A 21 33.27 -8.66 5.69
C CYS A 21 32.06 -9.29 4.97
N VAL A 22 30.93 -9.36 5.66
CA VAL A 22 29.65 -9.49 4.96
C VAL A 22 29.38 -8.16 4.25
N LYS A 23 29.08 -8.22 2.95
CA LYS A 23 28.61 -7.06 2.19
C LYS A 23 27.44 -6.46 2.95
N ASP A 24 27.59 -5.21 3.39
CA ASP A 24 26.51 -4.48 4.02
C ASP A 24 25.34 -4.49 3.04
N ARG A 25 24.28 -5.23 3.40
CA ARG A 25 23.06 -5.17 2.61
C ARG A 25 22.50 -3.81 2.95
N VAL A 26 22.76 -2.84 2.08
CA VAL A 26 22.00 -1.60 2.05
C VAL A 26 20.54 -2.03 1.93
N VAL A 27 19.87 -2.15 3.07
CA VAL A 27 18.42 -2.21 3.13
C VAL A 27 18.05 -0.82 2.66
N TYR A 28 17.85 -0.69 1.34
CA TYR A 28 17.25 0.49 0.77
C TYR A 28 15.85 0.47 1.33
N ASP A 29 15.70 1.11 2.47
CA ASP A 29 14.43 1.34 3.09
C ASP A 29 13.70 2.27 2.12
N ASN A 30 12.93 1.69 1.21
CA ASN A 30 12.11 2.42 0.25
C ASN A 30 10.88 3.03 0.92
N ARG A 31 10.70 2.91 2.24
CA ARG A 31 9.60 3.59 2.96
C ARG A 31 9.55 5.10 2.67
N PRO A 32 10.65 5.87 2.61
CA PRO A 32 10.60 7.31 2.32
C PRO A 32 9.99 7.64 0.96
N SER A 33 10.19 6.81 -0.07
CA SER A 33 9.64 7.05 -1.42
C SER A 33 8.15 6.70 -1.54
N TRP A 34 7.64 5.83 -0.67
CA TRP A 34 6.20 5.61 -0.54
C TRP A 34 5.53 6.70 0.27
N LEU A 35 6.16 7.17 1.35
CA LEU A 35 5.62 8.22 2.22
C LEU A 35 5.55 9.59 1.55
N SER A 36 6.27 9.80 0.44
CA SER A 36 6.13 10.99 -0.40
C SER A 36 4.94 10.92 -1.38
N GLN A 37 4.33 9.75 -1.55
CA GLN A 37 3.13 9.59 -2.37
C GLN A 37 1.88 10.02 -1.60
N GLU A 38 0.74 10.00 -2.30
CA GLU A 38 -0.53 10.37 -1.69
C GLU A 38 -0.90 9.39 -0.58
N ARG A 39 -1.36 9.93 0.56
CA ARG A 39 -1.92 9.17 1.68
C ARG A 39 -3.42 8.98 1.48
N GLY A 40 -3.90 7.77 1.74
CA GLY A 40 -5.31 7.45 1.81
C GLY A 40 -5.65 6.54 2.99
N ASP A 41 -6.90 6.61 3.45
CA ASP A 41 -7.41 5.81 4.56
C ASP A 41 -8.43 4.80 4.01
N VAL A 42 -8.29 3.51 4.34
CA VAL A 42 -9.20 2.47 3.87
C VAL A 42 -10.51 2.57 4.63
N VAL A 43 -11.59 2.97 3.95
CA VAL A 43 -12.90 3.23 4.57
C VAL A 43 -13.88 2.07 4.40
N PHE A 44 -13.58 1.17 3.47
CA PHE A 44 -14.34 -0.04 3.20
C PHE A 44 -13.41 -1.13 2.68
N SER A 45 -13.69 -2.38 3.03
CA SER A 45 -13.02 -3.55 2.46
C SER A 45 -13.99 -4.74 2.52
N ASN A 46 -14.13 -5.44 1.41
CA ASN A 46 -14.87 -6.69 1.36
C ASN A 46 -14.09 -7.76 0.58
N ASN A 47 -13.60 -8.74 1.32
CA ASN A 47 -12.83 -9.85 0.77
C ASN A 47 -13.67 -10.77 -0.13
N ALA A 48 -15.00 -10.84 0.05
CA ALA A 48 -15.85 -11.68 -0.78
C ALA A 48 -15.92 -11.19 -2.22
N CYS A 49 -15.80 -9.87 -2.42
CA CYS A 49 -15.81 -9.22 -3.73
C CYS A 49 -14.40 -8.82 -4.20
N GLY A 50 -13.38 -9.05 -3.37
CA GLY A 50 -11.99 -8.72 -3.69
C GLY A 50 -11.75 -7.22 -3.91
N LEU A 51 -12.51 -6.34 -3.25
CA LEU A 51 -12.36 -4.89 -3.40
C LEU A 51 -12.25 -4.17 -2.06
N TYR A 52 -11.59 -3.01 -2.08
CA TYR A 52 -11.54 -2.07 -0.98
C TYR A 52 -11.65 -0.64 -1.50
N VAL A 53 -12.08 0.26 -0.62
CA VAL A 53 -12.23 1.68 -0.94
C VAL A 53 -11.29 2.49 -0.08
N VAL A 54 -10.53 3.35 -0.73
CA VAL A 54 -9.59 4.28 -0.10
C VAL A 54 -10.16 5.68 -0.20
N GLU A 55 -10.28 6.33 0.94
CA GLU A 55 -10.58 7.75 1.02
C GLU A 55 -9.29 8.55 0.92
N THR A 56 -9.30 9.56 0.06
CA THR A 56 -8.18 10.47 -0.17
C THR A 56 -8.61 11.92 0.01
N LYS A 57 -7.70 12.88 -0.20
CA LYS A 57 -8.07 14.30 -0.18
C LYS A 57 -8.99 14.71 -1.35
N TYR A 58 -9.00 13.94 -2.43
CA TYR A 58 -9.71 14.30 -3.66
C TYR A 58 -11.04 13.56 -3.84
N GLY A 59 -11.27 12.50 -3.09
CA GLY A 59 -12.47 11.68 -3.21
C GLY A 59 -12.26 10.29 -2.65
N TYR A 60 -13.10 9.38 -3.11
CA TYR A 60 -13.03 7.95 -2.84
C TYR A 60 -12.53 7.21 -4.08
N THR A 61 -11.67 6.22 -3.87
CA THR A 61 -11.08 5.40 -4.93
C THR A 61 -11.41 3.94 -4.68
N ILE A 62 -12.00 3.28 -5.68
CA ILE A 62 -12.33 1.85 -5.65
C ILE A 62 -11.15 1.07 -6.21
N ILE A 63 -10.64 0.13 -5.42
CA ILE A 63 -9.49 -0.70 -5.81
C ILE A 63 -9.88 -2.17 -5.72
N GLN A 64 -9.73 -2.86 -6.84
CA GLN A 64 -9.75 -4.31 -6.87
C GLN A 64 -8.40 -4.86 -6.44
N ASN A 65 -8.41 -5.76 -5.48
CA ASN A 65 -7.24 -6.43 -4.95
C ASN A 65 -6.79 -7.55 -5.89
N LEU A 66 -5.52 -7.56 -6.28
CA LEU A 66 -4.97 -8.56 -7.22
C LEU A 66 -4.09 -9.60 -6.54
N ASP A 67 -3.47 -9.28 -5.41
CA ASP A 67 -2.50 -10.17 -4.74
C ASP A 67 -3.14 -11.06 -3.67
N GLY A 68 -4.44 -10.92 -3.41
CA GLY A 68 -5.14 -11.65 -2.35
C GLY A 68 -4.73 -11.23 -0.93
N LEU A 69 -3.85 -10.23 -0.79
CA LEU A 69 -3.42 -9.65 0.47
C LEU A 69 -4.54 -8.79 1.05
N ARG A 70 -5.11 -9.20 2.19
CA ARG A 70 -6.30 -8.55 2.75
C ARG A 70 -5.94 -7.16 3.30
N THR A 71 -6.28 -6.13 2.54
CA THR A 71 -6.35 -4.74 3.03
C THR A 71 -7.63 -4.59 3.84
N TYR A 72 -7.54 -4.09 5.07
CA TYR A 72 -8.68 -3.97 5.98
C TYR A 72 -9.13 -2.52 6.17
N LYS A 73 -10.40 -2.35 6.52
CA LYS A 73 -10.96 -1.06 6.91
C LYS A 73 -10.20 -0.49 8.11
N GLY A 74 -9.79 0.77 8.01
CA GLY A 74 -9.04 1.51 9.02
C GLY A 74 -7.52 1.54 8.77
N GLU A 75 -7.02 0.80 7.78
CA GLU A 75 -5.61 0.83 7.42
C GLU A 75 -5.24 2.10 6.64
N VAL A 76 -3.98 2.51 6.75
CA VAL A 76 -3.41 3.65 6.04
C VAL A 76 -2.62 3.15 4.84
N MET A 77 -2.88 3.72 3.68
CA MET A 77 -2.21 3.37 2.44
C MET A 77 -1.53 4.59 1.81
N TYR A 78 -0.45 4.31 1.10
CA TYR A 78 0.28 5.28 0.28
C TYR A 78 0.38 4.78 -1.15
N GLY A 79 0.15 5.66 -2.12
CA GLY A 79 0.21 5.28 -3.53
C GLY A 79 -0.33 6.35 -4.46
N ASN A 80 -0.47 6.01 -5.74
CA ASN A 80 -1.22 6.81 -6.69
C ASN A 80 -2.68 6.33 -6.75
N PHE A 81 -3.58 7.06 -6.10
CA PHE A 81 -5.02 6.75 -6.06
C PHE A 81 -5.83 7.38 -7.20
N GLY A 82 -5.19 8.08 -8.14
CA GLY A 82 -5.84 8.74 -9.27
C GLY A 82 -5.57 8.04 -10.60
N GLY A 83 -6.53 8.08 -11.52
CA GLY A 83 -6.44 7.43 -12.83
C GLY A 83 -6.70 5.92 -12.76
N ASN A 84 -7.29 5.34 -13.81
CA ASN A 84 -7.58 3.91 -13.87
C ASN A 84 -6.31 3.07 -14.11
N GLY A 85 -6.35 1.81 -13.67
CA GLY A 85 -5.35 0.80 -14.02
C GLY A 85 -4.59 0.20 -12.83
N THR A 86 -3.78 -0.81 -13.16
CA THR A 86 -3.05 -1.62 -12.19
C THR A 86 -1.76 -0.98 -11.73
N ARG A 87 -1.52 -1.00 -10.41
CA ARG A 87 -0.30 -0.46 -9.78
C ARG A 87 -0.11 -1.03 -8.38
N ASP A 88 1.03 -0.69 -7.80
CA ASP A 88 1.39 -1.07 -6.44
C ASP A 88 1.05 0.04 -5.46
N PHE A 89 0.64 -0.37 -4.26
CA PHE A 89 0.31 0.49 -3.13
C PHE A 89 1.05 0.00 -1.90
N PHE A 90 1.50 0.93 -1.06
CA PHE A 90 2.12 0.60 0.20
C PHE A 90 1.10 0.70 1.33
N ASN A 91 0.80 -0.43 1.96
CA ASN A 91 0.01 -0.47 3.18
C ASN A 91 0.93 -0.16 4.36
N TYR A 92 0.82 1.06 4.88
CA TYR A 92 1.66 1.54 5.99
C TYR A 92 1.36 0.81 7.29
N THR A 93 0.08 0.51 7.55
CA THR A 93 -0.34 -0.19 8.77
C THR A 93 0.20 -1.61 8.82
N ALA A 94 0.13 -2.35 7.71
CA ALA A 94 0.62 -3.72 7.62
C ALA A 94 2.11 -3.83 7.21
N ASN A 95 2.74 -2.72 6.83
CA ASN A 95 4.12 -2.64 6.33
C ASN A 95 4.41 -3.60 5.16
N ILE A 96 3.51 -3.62 4.19
CA ILE A 96 3.60 -4.46 2.98
C ILE A 96 3.26 -3.66 1.72
N VAL A 97 3.80 -4.08 0.58
CA VAL A 97 3.37 -3.60 -0.74
C VAL A 97 2.32 -4.55 -1.29
N THR A 98 1.23 -4.00 -1.79
CA THR A 98 0.09 -4.72 -2.36
C THR A 98 -0.20 -4.20 -3.75
N ARG A 99 -0.49 -5.08 -4.70
CA ARG A 99 -0.93 -4.73 -6.04
C ARG A 99 -2.45 -4.66 -6.12
N GLY A 100 -2.94 -3.61 -6.77
CA GLY A 100 -4.37 -3.41 -7.00
C GLY A 100 -4.65 -2.75 -8.34
N ASN A 101 -5.88 -2.90 -8.80
CA ASN A 101 -6.40 -2.23 -9.98
C ASN A 101 -7.36 -1.12 -9.56
N VAL A 102 -7.02 0.14 -9.87
CA VAL A 102 -7.94 1.27 -9.69
C VAL A 102 -9.00 1.16 -10.77
N VAL A 103 -10.24 0.90 -10.37
CA VAL A 103 -11.38 0.79 -11.29
C VAL A 103 -12.10 2.13 -11.44
N GLU A 104 -12.23 2.87 -10.33
CA GLU A 104 -12.82 4.20 -10.27
C GLU A 104 -12.10 5.05 -9.21
N TYR A 105 -12.06 6.37 -9.42
CA TYR A 105 -11.32 7.29 -8.56
C TYR A 105 -11.99 8.67 -8.52
N ASP A 106 -11.64 9.46 -7.50
CA ASP A 106 -12.18 10.81 -7.27
C ASP A 106 -13.71 10.86 -7.14
N LEU A 107 -14.28 9.76 -6.68
CA LEU A 107 -15.71 9.66 -6.44
C LEU A 107 -16.11 10.51 -5.23
N THR A 108 -17.31 11.07 -5.29
CA THR A 108 -18.03 11.54 -4.09
C THR A 108 -18.42 10.35 -3.22
N TYR A 109 -18.86 10.65 -1.99
CA TYR A 109 -19.33 9.62 -1.06
C TYR A 109 -20.47 8.76 -1.66
N ASN A 110 -21.43 9.39 -2.33
CA ASN A 110 -22.59 8.69 -2.89
C ASN A 110 -22.20 7.84 -4.10
N GLU A 111 -21.39 8.38 -5.02
CA GLU A 111 -20.90 7.62 -6.18
C GLU A 111 -20.07 6.40 -5.74
N ALA A 112 -19.29 6.53 -4.65
CA ALA A 112 -18.58 5.39 -4.10
C ALA A 112 -19.49 4.32 -3.51
N LEU A 113 -20.63 4.70 -2.91
CA LEU A 113 -21.64 3.72 -2.46
C LEU A 113 -22.25 2.98 -3.66
N ASP A 114 -22.61 3.72 -4.70
CA ASP A 114 -23.18 3.16 -5.93
C ASP A 114 -22.17 2.21 -6.62
N ALA A 115 -20.89 2.59 -6.65
CA ALA A 115 -19.83 1.75 -7.20
C ALA A 115 -19.60 0.47 -6.37
N ILE A 116 -19.67 0.56 -5.03
CA ILE A 116 -19.60 -0.63 -4.17
C ILE A 116 -20.76 -1.57 -4.49
N ASP A 117 -21.98 -1.06 -4.62
CA ASP A 117 -23.16 -1.87 -4.99
C ASP A 117 -23.00 -2.55 -6.34
N TYR A 118 -22.47 -1.81 -7.32
CA TYR A 118 -22.24 -2.32 -8.67
C TYR A 118 -21.17 -3.41 -8.71
N TYR A 119 -20.00 -3.17 -8.08
CA TYR A 119 -18.88 -4.10 -8.11
C TYR A 119 -18.95 -5.22 -7.07
N CYS A 120 -19.78 -5.05 -6.04
CA CYS A 120 -19.96 -6.03 -4.96
C CYS A 120 -21.45 -6.25 -4.65
N PRO A 121 -22.22 -6.86 -5.59
CA PRO A 121 -23.67 -7.04 -5.43
C PRO A 121 -24.06 -8.02 -4.31
N LEU A 122 -23.14 -8.89 -3.87
CA LEU A 122 -23.32 -9.73 -2.67
C LEU A 122 -23.20 -8.94 -1.37
N GLY A 123 -22.70 -7.71 -1.44
CA GLY A 123 -22.64 -6.76 -0.35
C GLY A 123 -23.82 -5.81 -0.39
N ASN A 124 -25.05 -6.31 -0.25
CA ASN A 124 -26.25 -5.47 -0.12
C ASN A 124 -25.94 -4.22 0.75
N THR A 125 -26.00 -3.02 0.17
CA THR A 125 -25.92 -1.72 0.88
C THR A 125 -27.00 -1.52 1.93
N SER A 126 -27.93 -2.47 2.08
CA SER A 126 -28.80 -2.57 3.24
C SER A 126 -28.05 -2.78 4.58
N GLY A 127 -26.71 -2.94 4.59
CA GLY A 127 -25.94 -3.02 5.84
C GLY A 127 -24.44 -2.68 5.80
N LEU A 128 -23.82 -2.54 4.63
CA LEU A 128 -22.38 -2.26 4.52
C LEU A 128 -22.08 -0.76 4.66
N LYS A 129 -21.72 -0.34 5.88
CA LYS A 129 -21.38 1.07 6.16
C LYS A 129 -19.91 1.37 5.81
N MET A 130 -19.68 2.00 4.66
CA MET A 130 -18.44 2.73 4.41
C MET A 130 -18.25 3.77 5.52
N LYS A 131 -17.04 3.88 6.08
CA LYS A 131 -16.79 4.92 7.09
C LYS A 131 -16.83 6.28 6.41
N GLN A 132 -17.73 7.14 6.85
CA GLN A 132 -17.80 8.52 6.41
C GLN A 132 -16.87 9.38 7.28
N SER A 133 -15.94 10.10 6.66
CA SER A 133 -15.14 11.10 7.36
C SER A 133 -15.90 12.43 7.48
N ALA A 134 -15.44 13.30 8.38
CA ALA A 134 -16.01 14.64 8.53
C ALA A 134 -15.89 15.50 7.26
N THR A 135 -14.98 15.16 6.33
CA THR A 135 -14.75 15.90 5.08
C THR A 135 -15.30 15.20 3.85
N SER A 136 -16.10 14.14 4.02
CA SER A 136 -16.58 13.29 2.92
C SER A 136 -17.34 14.04 1.83
N GLN A 137 -18.09 15.09 2.21
CA GLN A 137 -18.99 15.82 1.32
C GLN A 137 -18.34 17.05 0.65
N SER A 138 -17.13 17.43 1.07
CA SER A 138 -16.45 18.64 0.61
C SER A 138 -15.16 18.34 -0.15
N LYS A 139 -15.03 17.13 -0.72
CA LYS A 139 -13.85 16.71 -1.49
C LYS A 139 -13.92 17.27 -2.91
N VAL A 140 -12.78 17.68 -3.43
CA VAL A 140 -12.64 18.24 -4.79
C VAL A 140 -11.84 17.27 -5.64
N SER A 141 -12.46 16.77 -6.71
CA SER A 141 -11.86 15.82 -7.64
C SER A 141 -10.62 16.41 -8.33
N ARG A 142 -9.59 15.57 -8.58
CA ARG A 142 -8.38 16.00 -9.30
C ARG A 142 -8.73 16.50 -10.71
N THR A 143 -9.78 15.95 -11.33
CA THR A 143 -10.26 16.33 -12.66
C THR A 143 -10.84 17.76 -12.70
N THR A 144 -11.32 18.27 -11.57
CA THR A 144 -11.91 19.62 -11.47
C THR A 144 -10.90 20.71 -11.08
N THR A 145 -9.68 20.31 -10.71
CA THR A 145 -8.63 21.27 -10.36
C THR A 145 -8.02 21.81 -11.64
N PRO A 146 -8.04 23.13 -11.91
CA PRO A 146 -7.46 23.67 -13.13
C PRO A 146 -5.97 23.32 -13.17
N ILE A 147 -5.56 22.64 -14.23
CA ILE A 147 -4.15 22.44 -14.56
C ILE A 147 -3.58 23.85 -14.75
N LYS A 148 -2.78 24.33 -13.79
CA LYS A 148 -1.93 25.50 -14.05
C LYS A 148 -0.93 25.07 -15.13
N GLN A 149 -1.22 25.48 -16.36
CA GLN A 149 -0.25 25.53 -17.46
C GLN A 149 0.78 26.61 -17.18
#